data_AF-G0LLS7-F1
#
_entry.id   AF-G0LLS7-F1
#
_cell.length_a   1.000
_cell.length_b   1.000
_cell.length_c   1.000
_cell.angle_alpha   90.00
_cell.angle_beta   90.00
_cell.angle_gamma   90.00
#
_symmetry.space_group_name_H-M   'P 1'
#
loop_
_entity.id
_entity.type
_entity.pdbx_description
1 polymer ?
#
loop_
_entity_poly.entity_id
_entity_poly.type
_entity_poly.pdbx_seq_one_letter_code
_entity_poly.pdbx_strand_id
1 'polypeptide(L)'
;MLQRFRANGPALLVPLAWIVVGAAHAEYVSLEALTIAHGVMAVILAGFVLLSWSDMRSGALRTWWIIVAIGFVITLSGLIGLLSTPLNRGLLRVSLSGWMLLPAIGFIDTGRRSGAVPLTTFGAAVISVAGTVLYFISGSEMVLIFAGLALVGVGQTIGIVDAVIRYQI
;
A
#
# COMPACT_ATOMS: atom_id res chain seq x y z
N MET A 1 -3.47 18.51 14.92
CA MET A 1 -3.42 17.06 15.24
C MET A 1 -3.71 16.19 14.02
N LEU A 2 -4.82 16.41 13.31
CA LEU A 2 -5.18 15.62 12.12
C LEU A 2 -4.10 15.60 11.03
N GLN A 3 -3.45 16.74 10.75
CA GLN A 3 -2.35 16.84 9.78
C GLN A 3 -1.16 15.92 10.14
N ARG A 4 -0.76 15.88 11.42
CA ARG A 4 0.31 14.98 11.91
C ARG A 4 -0.07 13.51 11.77
N PHE A 5 -1.32 13.17 12.06
CA PHE A 5 -1.80 11.81 11.87
C PHE A 5 -1.77 11.37 10.41
N ARG A 6 -2.18 12.24 9.47
CA ARG A 6 -2.09 11.96 8.03
C ARG A 6 -0.64 11.84 7.54
N ALA A 7 0.26 12.66 8.08
CA ALA A 7 1.67 12.65 7.70
C ALA A 7 2.40 11.39 8.18
N ASN A 8 2.13 10.96 9.42
CA ASN A 8 2.90 9.89 10.08
C ASN A 8 2.17 8.54 10.09
N GLY A 9 0.84 8.55 9.97
CA GLY A 9 -0.01 7.35 10.00
C GLY A 9 0.42 6.24 9.04
N PRO A 10 0.82 6.53 7.78
CA PRO A 10 1.27 5.51 6.85
C PRO A 10 2.43 4.64 7.36
N ALA A 11 3.35 5.20 8.18
CA ALA A 11 4.49 4.43 8.72
C ALA A 11 4.07 3.31 9.68
N LEU A 12 2.88 3.39 10.26
CA LEU A 12 2.28 2.32 11.07
C LEU A 12 1.27 1.50 10.26
N LEU A 13 0.39 2.17 9.52
CA LEU A 13 -0.75 1.54 8.85
C LEU A 13 -0.32 0.60 7.71
N VAL A 14 0.69 0.99 6.92
CA VAL A 14 1.16 0.17 5.78
C VAL A 14 1.80 -1.15 6.22
N PRO A 15 2.73 -1.18 7.19
CA PRO A 15 3.24 -2.44 7.73
C PRO A 15 2.14 -3.34 8.29
N LEU A 16 1.20 -2.77 9.06
CA LEU A 16 0.08 -3.53 9.61
C LEU A 16 -0.81 -4.13 8.52
N ALA A 17 -1.07 -3.38 7.44
CA ALA A 17 -1.85 -3.90 6.31
C ALA A 17 -1.18 -5.13 5.69
N TRP A 18 0.14 -5.14 5.50
CA TRP A 18 0.85 -6.31 4.97
C TRP A 18 0.83 -7.51 5.91
N ILE A 19 0.87 -7.28 7.23
CA ILE A 19 0.68 -8.34 8.23
C ILE A 19 -0.72 -8.96 8.10
N VAL A 20 -1.76 -8.14 7.97
CA VAL A 20 -3.14 -8.62 7.78
C VAL A 20 -3.27 -9.42 6.48
N VAL A 21 -2.64 -9.00 5.39
CA VAL A 21 -2.62 -9.75 4.12
C VAL A 21 -1.94 -11.11 4.28
N GLY A 22 -0.80 -11.16 4.99
CA GLY A 22 -0.13 -12.43 5.31
C GLY A 22 -0.99 -13.33 6.19
N ALA A 23 -1.60 -12.79 7.24
CA ALA A 23 -2.50 -13.51 8.11
C ALA A 23 -3.74 -14.05 7.36
N ALA A 24 -4.25 -13.31 6.37
CA ALA A 24 -5.34 -13.78 5.52
C ALA A 24 -4.92 -14.96 4.62
N HIS A 25 -3.70 -14.98 4.09
CA HIS A 25 -3.17 -16.14 3.35
C HIS A 25 -2.96 -17.37 4.26
N ALA A 26 -2.66 -17.14 5.54
CA ALA A 26 -2.56 -18.18 6.56
C ALA A 26 -3.92 -18.57 7.18
N GLU A 27 -5.04 -18.06 6.63
CA GLU A 27 -6.40 -18.33 7.10
C GLU A 27 -6.71 -17.87 8.55
N TYR A 28 -5.88 -17.00 9.12
CA TYR A 28 -6.10 -16.41 10.45
C TYR A 28 -7.08 -15.23 10.44
N VAL A 29 -7.49 -14.75 9.25
CA VAL A 29 -8.42 -13.61 9.09
C VAL A 29 -9.67 -14.09 8.39
N SER A 30 -10.83 -13.90 9.04
CA SER A 30 -12.12 -14.25 8.44
C SER A 30 -12.46 -13.34 7.25
N LEU A 31 -13.32 -13.84 6.36
CA LEU A 31 -13.82 -13.04 5.23
C LEU A 31 -14.53 -11.77 5.70
N GLU A 32 -15.30 -11.87 6.78
CA GLU A 32 -16.00 -10.73 7.40
C GLU A 32 -14.99 -9.68 7.91
N ALA A 33 -13.96 -10.10 8.66
CA ALA A 33 -12.93 -9.19 9.14
C ALA A 33 -12.19 -8.50 7.99
N LEU A 34 -11.87 -9.23 6.92
CA LEU A 34 -11.22 -8.68 5.73
C LEU A 34 -12.12 -7.67 4.99
N THR A 35 -13.43 -7.91 4.97
CA THR A 35 -14.43 -7.02 4.39
C THR A 35 -14.53 -5.72 5.17
N ILE A 36 -14.61 -5.82 6.51
CA ILE A 36 -14.60 -4.66 7.41
C ILE A 36 -13.30 -3.87 7.22
N ALA A 37 -12.15 -4.54 7.16
CA ALA A 37 -10.85 -3.88 6.96
C ALA A 37 -10.81 -3.09 5.64
N HIS A 38 -11.31 -3.64 4.54
CA HIS A 38 -11.42 -2.92 3.26
C HIS A 38 -12.37 -1.72 3.35
N GLY A 39 -13.51 -1.87 4.04
CA GLY A 39 -14.45 -0.78 4.27
C GLY A 39 -13.83 0.38 5.06
N VAL A 40 -13.15 0.08 6.17
CA VAL A 40 -12.44 1.07 6.99
C VAL A 40 -11.34 1.75 6.17
N MET A 41 -10.54 0.97 5.43
CA MET A 41 -9.48 1.50 4.57
C MET A 41 -10.06 2.43 3.49
N ALA A 42 -11.18 2.08 2.86
CA ALA A 42 -11.83 2.93 1.87
C ALA A 42 -12.24 4.29 2.46
N VAL A 43 -12.83 4.31 3.67
CA VAL A 43 -13.20 5.55 4.36
C VAL A 43 -11.97 6.39 4.71
N ILE A 44 -10.91 5.77 5.22
CA ILE A 44 -9.66 6.47 5.57
C ILE A 44 -9.03 7.10 4.32
N LEU A 45 -8.95 6.35 3.22
CA LEU A 45 -8.37 6.84 1.96
C LEU A 45 -9.20 7.96 1.35
N ALA A 46 -10.52 7.83 1.34
CA ALA A 46 -11.42 8.91 0.90
C ALA A 46 -11.19 10.19 1.72
N GLY A 47 -11.15 10.06 3.05
CA GLY A 47 -10.82 11.17 3.95
C GLY A 47 -9.46 11.78 3.64
N PHE A 48 -8.43 10.97 3.42
CA PHE A 48 -7.09 11.47 3.07
C PHE A 48 -7.10 12.26 1.76
N VAL A 49 -7.71 11.72 0.70
CA VAL A 49 -7.77 12.35 -0.62
C VAL A 49 -8.45 13.71 -0.54
N LEU A 50 -9.60 13.78 0.14
CA LEU A 50 -10.39 15.01 0.26
C LEU A 50 -9.68 16.05 1.14
N LEU A 51 -9.10 15.63 2.26
CA LEU A 51 -8.57 16.56 3.25
C LEU A 51 -7.13 17.00 2.96
N SER A 52 -6.32 16.20 2.25
CA SER A 52 -4.91 16.50 1.99
C SER A 52 -4.66 17.21 0.65
N TRP A 53 -5.72 17.45 -0.15
CA TRP A 53 -5.57 18.00 -1.50
C TRP A 53 -4.83 19.33 -1.55
N SER A 54 -5.17 20.29 -0.67
CA SER A 54 -4.54 21.62 -0.63
C SER A 54 -3.03 21.56 -0.41
N ASP A 55 -2.61 20.58 0.37
CA ASP A 55 -1.24 20.41 0.87
C ASP A 55 -0.36 19.63 -0.11
N MET A 56 -0.98 18.88 -1.03
CA MET A 56 -0.31 17.94 -1.93
C MET A 56 -0.44 18.33 -3.40
N ARG A 57 -0.43 19.63 -3.73
CA ARG A 57 -0.65 20.12 -5.11
C ARG A 57 0.58 20.08 -6.01
N SER A 58 1.78 19.87 -5.48
CA SER A 58 3.02 19.95 -6.27
C SER A 58 4.08 18.92 -5.83
N GLY A 59 5.10 18.77 -6.66
CA GLY A 59 6.24 17.89 -6.40
C GLY A 59 5.85 16.43 -6.17
N ALA A 60 6.64 15.73 -5.35
CA ALA A 60 6.39 14.33 -5.00
C ALA A 60 5.07 14.14 -4.24
N LEU A 61 4.64 15.14 -3.45
CA LEU A 61 3.37 15.07 -2.73
C LEU A 61 2.18 14.95 -3.68
N ARG A 62 2.21 15.63 -4.84
CA ARG A 62 1.17 15.44 -5.87
C ARG A 62 1.10 14.01 -6.39
N THR A 63 2.26 13.39 -6.62
CA THR A 63 2.34 11.99 -7.04
C THR A 63 1.73 11.07 -5.98
N TRP A 64 2.07 11.27 -4.71
CA TRP A 64 1.48 10.50 -3.60
C TRP A 64 -0.02 10.71 -3.47
N TRP A 65 -0.52 11.94 -3.64
CA TRP A 65 -1.97 12.17 -3.62
C TRP A 65 -2.68 11.41 -4.74
N ILE A 66 -2.12 11.40 -5.96
CA ILE A 66 -2.65 10.62 -7.09
C ILE A 66 -2.62 9.12 -6.76
N ILE A 67 -1.53 8.61 -6.19
CA ILE A 67 -1.40 7.22 -5.76
C ILE A 67 -2.49 6.86 -4.75
N VAL A 68 -2.75 7.71 -3.75
CA VAL A 68 -3.80 7.46 -2.75
C VAL A 68 -5.19 7.51 -3.39
N ALA A 69 -5.42 8.43 -4.33
CA ALA A 69 -6.69 8.52 -5.06
C ALA A 69 -6.95 7.28 -5.94
N ILE A 70 -5.94 6.79 -6.65
CA ILE A 70 -6.03 5.52 -7.39
C ILE A 70 -6.18 4.36 -6.40
N GLY A 71 -5.40 4.36 -5.32
CA GLY A 71 -5.46 3.38 -4.24
C GLY A 71 -6.84 3.27 -3.62
N PHE A 72 -7.59 4.38 -3.49
CA PHE A 72 -8.99 4.36 -3.06
C PHE A 72 -9.87 3.54 -4.02
N VAL A 73 -9.75 3.76 -5.34
CA VAL A 73 -10.48 2.97 -6.35
C VAL A 73 -10.09 1.50 -6.31
N ILE A 74 -8.80 1.21 -6.14
CA ILE A 74 -8.27 -0.15 -5.99
C ILE A 74 -8.84 -0.83 -4.73
N THR A 75 -8.89 -0.12 -3.61
CA THR A 75 -9.52 -0.62 -2.37
C THR A 75 -11.01 -0.88 -2.55
N LEU A 76 -11.75 0.01 -3.24
CA LEU A 76 -13.16 -0.22 -3.55
C LEU A 76 -13.35 -1.47 -4.42
N SER A 77 -12.46 -1.71 -5.38
CA SER A 77 -12.51 -2.95 -6.17
C SER A 77 -12.36 -4.19 -5.28
N GLY A 78 -11.44 -4.16 -4.30
CA GLY A 78 -11.29 -5.22 -3.30
C GLY A 78 -12.54 -5.41 -2.45
N LEU A 79 -13.12 -4.31 -1.94
CA LEU A 79 -14.34 -4.34 -1.15
C LEU A 79 -15.52 -4.95 -1.93
N ILE A 80 -15.73 -4.51 -3.18
CA ILE A 80 -16.77 -5.06 -4.06
C ILE A 80 -16.51 -6.55 -4.31
N GLY A 81 -15.25 -6.94 -4.49
CA GLY A 81 -14.86 -8.34 -4.67
C GLY A 81 -15.22 -9.23 -3.48
N LEU A 82 -15.06 -8.71 -2.25
CA LEU A 82 -15.42 -9.41 -1.01
C LEU A 82 -16.94 -9.48 -0.78
N LEU A 83 -17.67 -8.45 -1.18
CA LEU A 83 -19.14 -8.38 -1.05
C LEU A 83 -19.89 -9.17 -2.14
N SER A 84 -19.20 -9.56 -3.21
CA SER A 84 -19.81 -10.31 -4.31
C SER A 84 -20.16 -11.74 -3.90
N THR A 85 -21.30 -12.25 -4.40
CA THR A 85 -21.72 -13.65 -4.24
C THR A 85 -21.90 -14.29 -5.62
N PRO A 86 -21.01 -15.21 -6.07
CA PRO A 86 -19.80 -15.67 -5.39
C PRO A 86 -18.69 -14.60 -5.35
N LEU A 87 -17.70 -14.83 -4.48
CA LEU A 87 -16.53 -13.95 -4.31
C LEU A 87 -15.82 -13.67 -5.64
N ASN A 88 -15.57 -12.40 -5.95
CA ASN A 88 -14.93 -12.04 -7.21
C ASN A 88 -13.40 -12.01 -7.08
N ARG A 89 -12.77 -13.16 -7.34
CA ARG A 89 -11.30 -13.33 -7.27
C ARG A 89 -10.54 -12.39 -8.21
N GLY A 90 -11.13 -11.98 -9.32
CA GLY A 90 -10.52 -11.02 -10.25
C GLY A 90 -10.32 -9.65 -9.61
N LEU A 91 -11.36 -9.13 -8.97
CA LEU A 91 -11.29 -7.84 -8.26
C LEU A 91 -10.35 -7.87 -7.05
N LEU A 92 -10.30 -9.00 -6.33
CA LEU A 92 -9.33 -9.16 -5.23
C LEU A 92 -7.88 -9.16 -5.73
N ARG A 93 -7.61 -9.82 -6.86
CA ARG A 93 -6.29 -9.77 -7.50
C ARG A 93 -5.93 -8.36 -7.94
N VAL A 94 -6.87 -7.62 -8.52
CA VAL A 94 -6.66 -6.21 -8.88
C VAL A 94 -6.32 -5.38 -7.64
N SER A 95 -7.09 -5.53 -6.56
CA SER A 95 -6.87 -4.83 -5.29
C SER A 95 -5.45 -5.08 -4.75
N LEU A 96 -5.07 -6.35 -4.63
CA LEU A 96 -3.78 -6.76 -4.09
C LEU A 96 -2.63 -6.29 -4.99
N SER A 97 -2.68 -6.59 -6.29
CA SER A 97 -1.64 -6.19 -7.26
C SER A 97 -1.42 -4.68 -7.27
N GLY A 98 -2.53 -3.93 -7.21
CA GLY A 98 -2.53 -2.48 -7.17
C GLY A 98 -1.72 -1.93 -6.00
N TRP A 99 -2.00 -2.41 -4.79
CA TRP A 99 -1.29 -1.99 -3.59
C TRP A 99 0.16 -2.47 -3.52
N MET A 100 0.47 -3.61 -4.13
CA MET A 100 1.86 -4.09 -4.23
C MET A 100 2.71 -3.18 -5.13
N LEU A 101 2.15 -2.68 -6.23
CA LEU A 101 2.90 -1.96 -7.27
C LEU A 101 2.84 -0.43 -7.17
N LEU A 102 1.69 0.16 -6.82
CA LEU A 102 1.48 1.61 -6.85
C LEU A 102 2.56 2.40 -6.08
N PRO A 103 2.96 2.00 -4.84
CA PRO A 103 3.96 2.76 -4.09
C PRO A 103 5.32 2.85 -4.77
N ALA A 104 5.69 1.90 -5.63
CA ALA A 104 6.94 1.95 -6.38
C ALA A 104 7.06 3.22 -7.24
N ILE A 105 5.94 3.67 -7.83
CA ILE A 105 5.89 4.93 -8.60
C ILE A 105 6.19 6.11 -7.68
N GLY A 106 5.60 6.14 -6.49
CA GLY A 106 5.78 7.19 -5.50
C GLY A 106 7.23 7.26 -5.03
N PHE A 107 7.86 6.12 -4.76
CA PHE A 107 9.26 6.06 -4.35
C PHE A 107 10.21 6.52 -5.46
N ILE A 108 9.97 6.13 -6.71
CA ILE A 108 10.77 6.57 -7.87
C ILE A 108 10.68 8.09 -8.05
N ASP A 109 9.46 8.64 -8.04
CA ASP A 109 9.26 10.08 -8.21
C ASP A 109 9.84 10.87 -7.02
N THR A 110 9.73 10.33 -5.81
CA THR A 110 10.36 10.90 -4.61
C THR A 110 11.88 10.94 -4.78
N GLY A 111 12.52 9.81 -5.11
CA GLY A 111 13.97 9.74 -5.31
C GLY A 111 14.50 10.68 -6.39
N ARG A 112 13.73 10.92 -7.45
CA ARG A 112 14.08 11.88 -8.51
C ARG A 112 14.04 13.34 -8.06
N ARG A 113 13.26 13.65 -7.00
CA ARG A 113 12.97 15.04 -6.59
C ARG A 113 13.59 15.44 -5.26
N SER A 114 13.86 14.49 -4.37
CA SER A 114 14.01 14.80 -2.94
C SER A 114 15.44 14.72 -2.38
N GLY A 115 16.43 14.31 -3.19
CA GLY A 115 17.81 14.10 -2.72
C GLY A 115 17.93 13.05 -1.60
N ALA A 116 16.86 12.29 -1.34
CA ALA A 116 16.82 11.26 -0.31
C ALA A 116 17.73 10.09 -0.69
N VAL A 117 18.00 9.23 0.30
CA VAL A 117 18.90 8.09 0.12
C VAL A 117 18.35 7.19 -1.00
N PRO A 118 19.16 6.80 -2.01
CA PRO A 118 18.68 5.97 -3.12
C PRO A 118 18.08 4.63 -2.66
N LEU A 119 18.59 4.06 -1.56
CA LEU A 119 18.08 2.83 -0.98
C LEU A 119 16.63 2.95 -0.47
N THR A 120 16.27 4.07 0.16
CA THR A 120 14.92 4.30 0.72
C THR A 120 13.93 4.78 -0.33
N THR A 121 14.39 5.04 -1.56
CA THR A 121 13.56 5.47 -2.69
C THR A 121 13.60 4.43 -3.81
N PHE A 122 14.61 4.45 -4.67
CA PHE A 122 14.75 3.48 -5.75
C PHE A 122 14.87 2.04 -5.24
N GLY A 123 15.62 1.82 -4.16
CA GLY A 123 15.73 0.50 -3.52
C GLY A 123 14.38 0.00 -3.00
N ALA A 124 13.62 0.86 -2.30
CA ALA A 124 12.25 0.57 -1.85
C ALA A 124 11.33 0.18 -3.02
N ALA A 125 11.42 0.88 -4.16
CA ALA A 125 10.67 0.54 -5.36
C ALA A 125 11.08 -0.83 -5.93
N VAL A 126 12.39 -1.09 -6.09
CA VAL A 126 12.91 -2.35 -6.62
C VAL A 126 12.49 -3.53 -5.74
N ILE A 127 12.63 -3.40 -4.42
CA ILE A 127 12.26 -4.45 -3.46
C ILE A 127 10.74 -4.71 -3.53
N SER A 128 9.91 -3.66 -3.62
CA SER A 128 8.45 -3.80 -3.75
C SER A 128 8.05 -4.52 -5.04
N VAL A 129 8.67 -4.15 -6.16
CA VAL A 129 8.42 -4.80 -7.46
C VAL A 129 8.91 -6.24 -7.46
N ALA A 130 10.09 -6.51 -6.91
CA ALA A 130 10.64 -7.87 -6.79
C ALA A 130 9.73 -8.77 -5.93
N GLY A 131 9.23 -8.26 -4.80
CA GLY A 131 8.25 -8.97 -3.98
C GLY A 131 6.94 -9.25 -4.71
N THR A 132 6.50 -8.31 -5.54
CA THR A 132 5.31 -8.50 -6.39
C THR A 132 5.51 -9.60 -7.42
N VAL A 133 6.65 -9.57 -8.13
CA VAL A 133 6.99 -10.63 -9.11
C VAL A 133 7.04 -11.98 -8.41
N LEU A 134 7.74 -12.07 -7.27
CA LEU A 134 7.87 -13.31 -6.50
C LEU A 134 6.51 -13.88 -6.08
N TYR A 135 5.60 -13.01 -5.61
CA TYR A 135 4.23 -13.41 -5.24
C TYR A 135 3.42 -13.95 -6.41
N PHE A 136 3.57 -13.41 -7.62
CA PHE A 136 2.79 -13.90 -8.77
C PHE A 136 3.36 -15.17 -9.39
N ILE A 137 4.69 -15.34 -9.37
CA ILE A 137 5.33 -16.56 -9.89
C ILE A 137 5.29 -17.73 -8.91
N SER A 138 4.95 -17.50 -7.63
CA SER A 138 4.93 -18.54 -6.60
C SER A 138 3.90 -19.64 -6.84
N GLY A 139 2.85 -19.38 -7.62
CA GLY A 139 1.73 -20.31 -7.78
C GLY A 139 1.08 -20.61 -6.43
N SER A 140 1.11 -21.87 -5.99
CA SER A 140 0.60 -22.32 -4.69
C SER A 140 1.68 -22.50 -3.62
N GLU A 141 2.94 -22.18 -3.90
CA GLU A 141 4.05 -22.35 -2.96
C GLU A 141 4.00 -21.30 -1.84
N MET A 142 3.52 -21.72 -0.68
CA MET A 142 3.23 -20.84 0.46
C MET A 142 4.47 -20.05 0.94
N VAL A 143 5.64 -20.69 0.94
CA VAL A 143 6.91 -20.04 1.33
C VAL A 143 7.23 -18.87 0.38
N LEU A 144 7.03 -19.04 -0.92
CA LEU A 144 7.30 -18.00 -1.92
C LEU A 144 6.25 -16.88 -1.87
N ILE A 145 4.99 -17.21 -1.59
CA ILE A 145 3.93 -16.23 -1.33
C ILE A 145 4.35 -15.32 -0.17
N PHE A 146 4.73 -15.91 0.98
CA PHE A 146 5.13 -15.14 2.16
C PHE A 146 6.41 -14.35 1.92
N ALA A 147 7.40 -14.91 1.21
CA ALA A 147 8.60 -14.18 0.84
C ALA A 147 8.28 -12.97 -0.05
N GLY A 148 7.38 -13.12 -1.03
CA GLY A 148 6.92 -12.02 -1.88
C GLY A 148 6.22 -10.91 -1.08
N LEU A 149 5.29 -11.28 -0.20
CA LEU A 149 4.60 -10.35 0.69
C LEU A 149 5.58 -9.64 1.65
N ALA A 150 6.55 -10.37 2.21
CA ALA A 150 7.56 -9.81 3.09
C ALA A 150 8.45 -8.79 2.37
N LEU A 151 8.89 -9.10 1.14
CA LEU A 151 9.63 -8.16 0.30
C LEU A 151 8.81 -6.90 0.03
N VAL A 152 7.55 -7.03 -0.38
CA VAL A 152 6.69 -5.84 -0.59
C VAL A 152 6.52 -5.03 0.70
N GLY A 153 6.21 -5.69 1.81
CA GLY A 153 6.08 -5.03 3.11
C GLY A 153 7.34 -4.29 3.52
N VAL A 154 8.50 -4.93 3.43
CA VAL A 154 9.81 -4.32 3.77
C VAL A 154 10.14 -3.15 2.85
N GLY A 155 10.02 -3.34 1.52
CA GLY A 155 10.31 -2.30 0.54
C GLY A 155 9.47 -1.05 0.78
N GLN A 156 8.16 -1.23 0.95
CA GLN A 156 7.26 -0.11 1.21
C GLN A 156 7.49 0.54 2.56
N THR A 157 7.74 -0.26 3.61
CA THR A 157 7.96 0.25 4.97
C THR A 157 9.21 1.11 5.05
N ILE A 158 10.34 0.66 4.48
CA ILE A 158 11.60 1.41 4.53
C ILE A 158 11.44 2.79 3.87
N GLY A 159 10.79 2.87 2.72
CA GLY A 159 10.59 4.14 2.03
C GLY A 159 9.65 5.09 2.75
N ILE A 160 8.56 4.58 3.34
CA ILE A 160 7.60 5.40 4.10
C ILE A 160 8.23 5.88 5.41
N VAL A 161 8.96 5.02 6.12
CA VAL A 161 9.60 5.37 7.40
C VAL A 161 10.69 6.43 7.19
N ASP A 162 11.53 6.32 6.15
CA ASP A 162 12.51 7.37 5.82
C ASP A 162 11.83 8.70 5.51
N ALA A 163 10.74 8.69 4.72
CA ALA A 163 9.98 9.89 4.43
C ALA A 163 9.42 10.54 5.70
N VAL A 164 8.86 9.72 6.61
CA VAL A 164 8.38 10.23 7.91
C VAL A 164 9.54 10.82 8.70
N ILE A 165 10.63 10.09 8.94
CA ILE A 165 11.76 10.57 9.76
C ILE A 165 12.38 11.86 9.18
N ARG A 166 12.51 11.94 7.85
CA ARG A 166 13.16 13.08 7.18
C ARG A 166 12.30 14.33 7.13
N TYR A 167 10.99 14.19 7.06
CA TYR A 167 10.05 15.30 6.82
C TYR A 167 9.03 15.47 7.96
N GLN A 168 9.37 15.07 9.19
CA GLN A 168 8.48 15.21 10.35
C GLN A 168 7.99 16.65 10.54
N ILE A 169 6.71 16.78 10.90
CA ILE A 169 5.98 18.04 11.18
C ILE A 169 5.38 18.00 12.60
#